data_AF-A3YW23-F1
#
_entry.id   AF-A3YW23-F1
#
_cell.length_a   1.000
_cell.length_b   1.000
_cell.length_c   1.000
_cell.angle_alpha   90.00
_cell.angle_beta   90.00
_cell.angle_gamma   90.00
#
_symmetry.space_group_name_H-M   'P 1'
#
loop_
_entity.id
_entity.type
_entity.pdbx_description
1 polymer ?
#
loop_
_entity_poly.entity_id
_entity_poly.type
_entity_poly.pdbx_seq_one_letter_code
_entity_poly.pdbx_strand_id
1 'polypeptide(L)'
;MSEPLALSLGQKFELERMTRMIDSTGDPQSLRGLAKQLLQAWHTQKAATEWIMRQQLGTPSQFGGLARSAAVPSRESSSQPNVNGSMDVL
;
A
#
# COMPACT_ATOMS: atom_id res chain seq x y z
N MET A 1 27.42 -2.41 -13.30
CA MET A 1 27.49 -2.59 -11.83
C MET A 1 26.56 -1.55 -11.24
N SER A 2 25.53 -1.96 -10.50
CA SER A 2 24.59 -1.03 -9.87
C SER A 2 25.34 -0.23 -8.80
N GLU A 3 25.34 1.11 -8.89
CA GLU A 3 25.98 1.94 -7.87
C GLU A 3 25.41 1.59 -6.48
N PRO A 4 26.27 1.39 -5.46
CA PRO A 4 25.80 1.19 -4.10
C PRO A 4 24.97 2.41 -3.70
N LEU A 5 23.79 2.19 -3.14
CA LEU A 5 22.91 3.26 -2.67
C LEU A 5 23.69 4.11 -1.65
N ALA A 6 24.25 5.22 -2.11
CA ALA A 6 25.10 6.05 -1.27
C ALA A 6 24.24 6.66 -0.18
N LEU A 7 24.62 6.41 1.08
CA LEU A 7 23.93 7.01 2.22
C LEU A 7 24.02 8.54 2.10
N SER A 8 22.88 9.20 2.30
CA SER A 8 22.84 10.66 2.41
C SER A 8 23.65 11.14 3.62
N LEU A 9 24.05 12.41 3.63
CA LEU A 9 24.80 12.98 4.75
C LEU A 9 24.06 12.81 6.09
N GLY A 10 22.73 13.01 6.10
CA GLY A 10 21.91 12.79 7.30
C GLY A 10 21.85 11.32 7.74
N GLN A 11 21.78 10.38 6.79
CA GLN A 11 21.81 8.95 7.10
C GLN A 11 23.15 8.53 7.72
N LYS A 12 24.27 9.13 7.27
CA LYS A 12 25.59 8.89 7.86
C LYS A 12 25.67 9.37 9.31
N PHE A 13 25.14 10.55 9.64
CA PHE A 13 25.09 11.04 11.02
C PHE A 13 24.23 10.16 11.93
N GLU A 14 23.06 9.72 11.46
CA GLU A 14 22.21 8.83 12.27
C GLU A 14 22.89 7.47 12.49
N LEU A 15 23.61 6.96 11.48
CA LEU A 15 24.43 5.76 11.62
C LEU A 15 25.49 5.96 12.70
N GLU A 16 26.27 7.05 12.66
CA GLU A 16 27.26 7.33 13.71
C GLU A 16 26.63 7.48 15.10
N ARG A 17 25.46 8.12 15.20
CA ARG A 17 24.73 8.29 16.47
C ARG A 17 24.34 6.94 17.05
N MET A 18 23.79 6.06 16.21
CA MET A 18 23.41 4.70 16.60
C MET A 18 24.62 3.86 16.98
N THR A 19 25.71 3.94 16.21
CA THR A 19 26.99 3.27 16.54
C THR A 19 27.50 3.70 17.91
N ARG A 20 27.55 5.01 18.18
CA ARG A 20 27.99 5.52 19.50
C ARG A 20 27.08 5.06 20.64
N MET A 21 25.76 4.98 20.43
CA MET A 21 24.85 4.42 21.43
C MET A 21 25.17 2.95 21.73
N ILE A 22 25.38 2.14 20.69
CA ILE A 22 25.74 0.72 20.83
C ILE A 22 27.05 0.58 21.61
N ASP A 23 28.08 1.34 21.24
CA ASP A 23 29.40 1.29 21.89
C ASP A 23 29.35 1.76 23.35
N SER A 24 28.48 2.73 23.66
CA SER A 24 28.26 3.20 25.03
C SER A 24 27.40 2.27 25.89
N THR A 25 26.76 1.25 25.29
CA THR A 25 25.89 0.32 26.00
C THR A 25 26.73 -0.73 26.72
N GLY A 26 27.04 -0.47 27.99
CA GLY A 26 27.82 -1.39 28.83
C GLY A 26 27.02 -2.54 29.44
N ASP A 27 25.69 -2.48 29.42
CA ASP A 27 24.81 -3.51 29.98
C ASP A 27 24.45 -4.58 28.91
N PRO A 28 24.81 -5.86 29.12
CA PRO A 28 24.51 -6.93 28.16
C PRO A 28 23.01 -7.13 27.89
N GLN A 29 22.14 -6.83 28.86
CA GLN A 29 20.70 -6.99 28.69
C GLN A 29 20.13 -5.89 27.78
N SER A 30 20.62 -4.66 27.92
CA SER A 30 20.30 -3.52 27.05
C SER A 30 20.77 -3.76 25.62
N LEU A 31 21.97 -4.33 25.44
CA LEU A 31 22.47 -4.70 24.11
C LEU A 31 21.61 -5.78 23.45
N ARG A 32 21.16 -6.79 24.21
CA ARG A 32 20.19 -7.80 23.73
C ARG A 32 18.86 -7.17 23.32
N GLY A 33 18.40 -6.16 24.05
CA GLY A 33 17.20 -5.38 23.71
C GLY A 33 17.36 -4.66 22.38
N LEU A 34 18.44 -3.91 22.21
CA LEU A 34 18.77 -3.21 20.95
C LEU A 34 18.88 -4.17 19.77
N ALA A 35 19.53 -5.32 19.96
CA ALA A 35 19.67 -6.33 18.91
C ALA A 35 18.31 -6.88 18.45
N LYS A 36 17.39 -7.16 19.38
CA LYS A 36 16.03 -7.62 19.05
C LYS A 36 15.24 -6.56 18.28
N GLN A 37 15.35 -5.30 18.69
CA GLN A 37 14.70 -4.18 18.01
C GLN A 37 15.24 -4.01 16.59
N LEU A 38 16.56 -4.11 16.40
CA LEU A 38 17.19 -4.05 15.08
C LEU A 38 16.72 -5.20 14.18
N LEU A 39 16.65 -6.41 14.72
CA LEU A 39 16.15 -7.58 13.99
C LEU A 39 14.70 -7.39 13.53
N GLN A 40 13.83 -6.88 14.42
CA GLN A 40 12.44 -6.58 14.08
C GLN A 40 12.36 -5.51 12.97
N ALA A 41 13.09 -4.41 13.13
CA ALA A 41 13.11 -3.33 12.15
C ALA A 41 13.57 -3.81 10.75
N TRP A 42 14.60 -4.67 10.71
CA TRP A 42 15.07 -5.28 9.46
C TRP A 42 13.99 -6.10 8.77
N HIS A 43 13.28 -6.96 9.51
CA HIS A 43 12.19 -7.76 8.94
C HIS A 43 11.04 -6.87 8.44
N THR A 44 10.68 -5.82 9.18
CA THR A 44 9.64 -4.87 8.76
C THR A 44 10.05 -4.15 7.47
N GLN A 45 11.29 -3.67 7.36
CA GLN A 45 11.78 -3.02 6.14
C GLN A 45 11.80 -3.98 4.95
N LYS A 46 12.23 -5.24 5.18
CA LYS A 46 12.21 -6.28 4.16
C LYS A 46 10.78 -6.55 3.66
N ALA A 47 9.82 -6.74 4.57
CA ALA A 47 8.42 -6.97 4.22
C ALA A 47 7.82 -5.77 3.46
N ALA A 48 8.11 -4.54 3.88
CA ALA A 48 7.67 -3.33 3.18
C ALA A 48 8.25 -3.25 1.76
N THR A 49 9.54 -3.55 1.61
CA THR A 49 10.22 -3.56 0.30
C THR A 49 9.62 -4.64 -0.61
N GLU A 50 9.42 -5.86 -0.10
CA GLU A 50 8.77 -6.95 -0.84
C GLU A 50 7.34 -6.59 -1.25
N TRP A 51 6.58 -5.92 -0.38
CA TRP A 51 5.23 -5.45 -0.69
C TRP A 51 5.23 -4.42 -1.84
N ILE A 52 6.11 -3.42 -1.78
CA ILE A 52 6.24 -2.40 -2.84
C ILE A 52 6.61 -3.05 -4.17
N MET A 53 7.60 -3.96 -4.17
CA MET A 53 8.02 -4.67 -5.38
C MET A 53 6.88 -5.48 -6.01
N ARG A 54 6.10 -6.21 -5.19
CA ARG A 54 4.93 -6.95 -5.66
C ARG A 54 3.85 -6.04 -6.26
N GLN A 55 3.67 -4.85 -5.70
CA GLN A 55 2.66 -3.90 -6.17
C GLN A 55 3.08 -3.21 -7.48
N GLN A 56 4.37 -2.89 -7.63
CA GLN A 56 4.93 -2.33 -8.87
C GLN A 56 4.94 -3.32 -10.03
N LEU A 57 5.13 -4.62 -9.78
CA LEU A 57 5.00 -5.67 -10.81
C LEU A 57 3.55 -6.12 -11.05
N GLY A 58 2.63 -5.79 -10.14
CA GLY A 58 1.23 -6.23 -10.15
C GLY A 58 0.25 -5.34 -10.91
N THR A 59 0.70 -4.30 -11.62
CA THR A 59 -0.18 -3.45 -12.45
C THR A 59 0.05 -3.71 -13.94
N PRO A 60 -0.49 -4.80 -14.53
CA PRO A 60 -0.76 -4.78 -15.96
C PRO A 60 -1.85 -3.73 -16.20
N SER A 61 -1.50 -2.72 -16.98
CA SER A 61 -2.38 -1.67 -17.49
C SER A 61 -3.67 -2.26 -18.06
N GLN A 62 -4.75 -2.26 -17.28
CA GLN A 62 -6.11 -2.52 -17.77
C GLN A 62 -6.85 -1.22 -18.17
N PHE A 63 -6.14 -0.09 -18.22
CA PHE A 63 -6.65 1.19 -18.76
C PHE A 63 -6.65 1.22 -20.31
N GLY A 64 -6.99 0.11 -20.96
CA GLY A 64 -7.09 -0.03 -22.42
C GLY A 64 -8.46 -0.51 -22.92
N GLY A 65 -9.47 -0.57 -22.07
CA GLY A 65 -10.82 -1.05 -22.39
C GLY A 65 -11.83 0.05 -22.71
N LEU A 66 -11.46 1.05 -23.51
CA LEU A 66 -12.38 2.07 -24.03
C LEU A 66 -12.52 1.94 -25.55
N ALA A 67 -13.15 0.86 -26.03
CA ALA A 67 -13.81 0.88 -27.33
C ALA A 67 -14.75 -0.31 -27.50
N ARG A 68 -16.00 0.02 -27.81
CA ARG A 68 -17.00 -0.80 -28.55
C ARG A 68 -17.98 -1.61 -27.69
N SER A 69 -19.09 -0.97 -27.32
CA SER A 69 -20.39 -1.46 -27.80
C SER A 69 -21.45 -0.36 -27.67
N ALA A 70 -21.59 0.41 -28.75
CA ALA A 70 -22.84 1.10 -29.04
C ALA A 70 -23.85 0.03 -29.46
N ALA A 71 -24.81 -0.27 -28.61
CA ALA A 71 -26.03 -0.98 -28.98
C ALA A 71 -27.19 -0.24 -28.34
N VAL A 72 -27.84 0.60 -29.14
CA VAL A 72 -29.14 1.22 -28.85
C VAL A 72 -30.18 0.09 -28.80
N PRO A 73 -30.89 -0.14 -27.67
CA PRO A 73 -32.08 -0.96 -27.69
C PRO A 73 -33.26 -0.10 -28.19
N SER A 74 -33.90 -0.63 -29.24
CA SER A 74 -35.09 -0.11 -29.89
C SER A 74 -36.21 0.23 -28.91
N ARG A 75 -36.90 1.34 -29.18
CA ARG A 75 -38.18 1.71 -28.58
C ARG A 75 -39.19 0.58 -28.74
N GLU A 76 -39.49 -0.11 -27.64
CA GLU A 76 -40.70 -0.92 -27.52
C GLU A 76 -41.70 -0.16 -26.65
N SER A 77 -42.68 0.40 -27.34
CA SER A 77 -43.88 1.02 -26.79
C SER A 77 -44.74 -0.06 -26.15
N SER A 78 -44.94 -0.05 -24.83
CA SER A 78 -46.06 -0.74 -24.18
C SER A 78 -46.36 -0.14 -22.80
N SER A 79 -47.41 0.68 -22.81
CA SER A 79 -48.34 1.09 -21.76
C SER A 79 -48.19 0.47 -20.36
N GLN A 80 -47.91 1.31 -19.37
CA GLN A 80 -48.30 1.08 -17.97
C GLN A 80 -49.61 1.83 -17.68
N PRO A 81 -50.66 1.19 -17.13
CA PRO A 81 -51.71 1.91 -16.43
C PRO A 81 -51.25 2.25 -14.99
N ASN A 82 -51.33 3.53 -14.68
CA ASN A 82 -51.12 4.12 -13.35
C ASN A 82 -52.28 3.74 -12.43
N VAL A 83 -52.02 2.96 -11.37
CA VAL A 83 -52.97 2.79 -10.25
C VAL A 83 -52.41 3.54 -9.05
N ASN A 84 -52.68 4.84 -9.05
CA ASN A 84 -52.40 5.72 -7.94
C ASN A 84 -53.47 5.52 -6.85
N GLY A 85 -53.06 5.65 -5.59
CA GLY A 85 -53.76 5.13 -4.42
C GLY A 85 -55.21 5.60 -4.23
N SER A 86 -56.05 4.66 -3.81
CA SER A 86 -57.25 4.92 -3.01
C SER A 86 -57.29 3.87 -1.91
N MET A 87 -56.76 4.23 -0.75
CA MET A 87 -56.98 3.50 0.49
C MET A 87 -57.95 4.36 1.28
N ASP A 88 -59.22 4.22 0.95
CA ASP A 88 -60.34 4.82 1.67
C ASP A 88 -60.44 4.14 3.04
N VAL A 89 -60.26 4.95 4.09
CA VAL A 89 -60.48 4.59 5.48
C VAL A 89 -61.85 5.13 5.87
N LEU A 90 -62.83 4.25 6.03
CA LEU A 90 -64.07 4.48 6.77
C LEU A 90 -64.41 3.20 7.54
#